data_AF-A0A9D2UFU8-F1
#
_entry.id   AF-A0A9D2UFU8-F1
#
_cell.length_a   1.000
_cell.length_b   1.000
_cell.length_c   1.000
_cell.angle_alpha   90.00
_cell.angle_beta   90.00
_cell.angle_gamma   90.00
#
_symmetry.space_group_name_H-M   'P 1'
#
loop_
_entity.id
_entity.type
_entity.pdbx_description
1 polymer ?
#
loop_
_entity_poly.entity_id
_entity_poly.type
_entity_poly.pdbx_seq_one_letter_code
_entity_poly.pdbx_strand_id
1 'polypeptide(L)'
;MALQSTPPAARTRRPQSTQTLIAAAITEGVAVLTLVLAFVVNVGSPSTVLATFLGFMAISVVAATLAFVLALVGLLRFARHTLWFIVILVVSVLANPVLWFFLIGYFS
;
A
#
# COMPACT_ATOMS: atom_id res chain seq x y z
N MET A 1 30.42 42.45 -22.38
CA MET A 1 29.61 41.99 -21.23
C MET A 1 28.75 40.83 -21.69
N ALA A 2 29.18 39.59 -21.45
CA ALA A 2 28.40 38.40 -21.78
C ALA A 2 27.57 38.02 -20.55
N LEU A 3 26.25 38.03 -20.70
CA LEU A 3 25.30 37.60 -19.67
C LEU A 3 25.41 36.08 -19.52
N GLN A 4 25.96 35.66 -18.39
CA GLN A 4 26.11 34.27 -17.98
C GLN A 4 24.71 33.70 -17.68
N SER A 5 24.16 32.96 -18.64
CA SER A 5 22.91 32.23 -18.47
C SER A 5 23.13 31.11 -17.43
N THR A 6 22.61 31.31 -16.22
CA THR A 6 22.48 30.26 -15.21
C THR A 6 21.76 29.05 -15.82
N PRO A 7 22.34 27.84 -15.80
CA PRO A 7 21.64 26.66 -16.29
C PRO A 7 20.40 26.40 -15.43
N PRO A 8 19.28 25.96 -16.04
CA PRO A 8 18.05 25.69 -15.31
C PRO A 8 18.31 24.63 -14.26
N ALA A 9 17.92 24.91 -13.01
CA ALA A 9 17.99 23.97 -11.90
C ALA A 9 17.40 22.62 -12.35
N ALA A 10 18.25 21.61 -12.48
CA ALA A 10 17.87 20.29 -12.91
C ALA A 10 16.83 19.75 -11.93
N ARG A 11 15.55 19.82 -12.30
CA ARG A 11 14.45 19.21 -11.55
C ARG A 11 14.76 17.72 -11.49
N THR A 12 15.25 17.25 -10.35
CA THR A 12 15.60 15.86 -10.09
C THR A 12 14.34 15.01 -10.19
N ARG A 13 13.96 14.64 -11.42
CA ARG A 13 12.92 13.65 -11.69
C ARG A 13 13.47 12.34 -11.14
N ARG A 14 12.98 11.94 -9.96
CA ARG A 14 13.27 10.59 -9.44
C ARG A 14 12.89 9.58 -10.53
N PRO A 15 13.72 8.54 -10.75
CA PRO A 15 13.40 7.53 -11.74
C PRO A 15 11.99 6.98 -11.48
N GLN A 16 11.22 6.78 -12.55
CA GLN A 16 9.81 6.38 -12.48
C GLN A 16 9.60 5.11 -11.63
N SER A 17 10.57 4.19 -11.64
CA SER A 17 10.60 3.00 -10.79
C SER A 17 10.58 3.31 -9.30
N THR A 18 11.31 4.33 -8.87
CA THR A 18 11.37 4.77 -7.47
C THR A 18 10.06 5.43 -7.05
N GLN A 19 9.40 6.16 -7.95
CA GLN A 19 8.10 6.77 -7.66
C GLN A 19 7.01 5.70 -7.48
N THR A 20 6.95 4.71 -8.36
CA THR A 20 6.01 3.59 -8.23
C THR A 20 6.27 2.78 -6.96
N LEU A 21 7.54 2.54 -6.61
CA LEU A 21 7.88 1.82 -5.40
C LEU A 21 7.46 2.59 -4.13
N ILE A 22 7.72 3.90 -4.07
CA ILE A 22 7.30 4.74 -2.95
C ILE A 22 5.78 4.75 -2.83
N ALA A 23 5.06 4.90 -3.96
CA ALA A 23 3.60 4.87 -3.95
C ALA A 23 3.07 3.52 -3.43
N ALA A 24 3.61 2.40 -3.92
CA ALA A 24 3.23 1.07 -3.46
C ALA A 24 3.50 0.89 -1.95
N ALA A 25 4.67 1.31 -1.46
CA ALA A 25 5.03 1.22 -0.06
C ALA A 25 4.15 2.08 0.86
N ILE A 26 3.81 3.31 0.44
CA ILE A 26 2.90 4.17 1.20
C ILE A 26 1.51 3.54 1.26
N THR A 27 0.98 3.10 0.13
CA THR A 27 -0.33 2.47 0.06
C THR A 27 -0.38 1.20 0.93
N GLU A 28 0.69 0.39 0.91
CA GLU A 28 0.83 -0.78 1.77
C GLU A 28 0.84 -0.39 3.26
N GLY A 29 1.59 0.65 3.61
CA GLY A 29 1.62 1.18 4.97
C GLY A 29 0.23 1.61 5.45
N VAL A 30 -0.56 2.25 4.60
CA VAL A 30 -1.96 2.60 4.90
C VAL A 30 -2.82 1.36 5.09
N ALA A 31 -2.65 0.34 4.25
CA ALA A 31 -3.39 -0.91 4.35
C ALA A 31 -3.16 -1.61 5.70
N VAL A 32 -1.90 -1.73 6.11
CA VAL A 32 -1.50 -2.34 7.38
C VAL A 32 -1.97 -1.48 8.56
N LEU A 33 -1.78 -0.16 8.49
CA LEU A 33 -2.20 0.74 9.58
C LEU A 33 -3.70 0.66 9.82
N THR A 34 -4.50 0.73 8.76
CA THR A 34 -5.96 0.63 8.85
C THR A 34 -6.40 -0.75 9.34
N LEU A 35 -5.73 -1.82 8.92
CA LEU A 35 -5.97 -3.16 9.46
C LEU A 35 -5.75 -3.21 10.97
N VAL A 36 -4.61 -2.71 11.45
CA VAL A 36 -4.30 -2.66 12.89
C VAL A 36 -5.34 -1.82 13.64
N LEU A 37 -5.71 -0.66 13.10
CA LEU A 37 -6.73 0.20 13.69
C LEU A 37 -8.09 -0.48 13.79
N ALA A 38 -8.45 -1.36 12.84
CA ALA A 38 -9.69 -2.13 12.91
C ALA A 38 -9.79 -2.92 14.22
N PHE A 39 -8.70 -3.51 14.70
CA PHE A 39 -8.69 -4.33 15.91
C PHE A 39 -8.39 -3.55 17.19
N VAL A 40 -7.68 -2.42 17.09
CA VAL A 40 -7.28 -1.63 18.27
C VAL A 40 -8.34 -0.59 18.64
N VAL A 41 -9.09 -0.05 17.68
CA VAL A 41 -10.13 0.95 17.94
C VAL A 41 -11.39 0.24 18.44
N ASN A 42 -11.60 0.28 19.76
CA ASN A 42 -12.75 -0.35 20.42
C ASN A 42 -13.36 0.61 21.46
N VAL A 43 -13.83 1.76 21.00
CA VAL A 43 -14.41 2.81 21.87
C VAL A 43 -15.84 3.09 21.46
N GLY A 44 -16.77 3.08 22.43
CA GLY A 44 -18.18 3.42 22.22
C GLY A 44 -19.13 2.25 22.44
N SER A 45 -20.32 2.34 21.84
CA SER A 45 -21.31 1.26 21.90
C SER A 45 -20.92 0.09 20.99
N PRO A 46 -21.42 -1.14 21.23
CA PRO A 46 -21.09 -2.30 20.40
C PRO A 46 -21.36 -2.10 18.90
N SER A 47 -22.42 -1.37 18.55
CA SER A 47 -22.75 -1.06 17.16
C SER A 47 -21.75 -0.10 16.52
N THR A 48 -21.28 0.91 17.26
CA THR A 48 -20.21 1.81 16.80
C THR A 48 -18.91 1.06 16.59
N VAL A 49 -18.51 0.21 17.53
CA VAL A 49 -17.30 -0.62 17.43
C VAL A 49 -17.35 -1.50 16.18
N LEU A 50 -18.47 -2.18 15.94
CA LEU A 50 -18.63 -3.03 14.75
C LEU A 50 -18.56 -2.20 13.45
N ALA A 51 -19.22 -1.05 13.40
CA ALA A 51 -19.19 -0.18 12.22
C ALA A 51 -17.76 0.33 11.94
N THR A 52 -17.02 0.73 12.97
CA THR A 52 -15.63 1.17 12.85
C THR A 52 -14.70 0.03 12.43
N PHE A 53 -14.87 -1.17 12.99
CA PHE A 53 -14.16 -2.37 12.58
C PHE A 53 -14.37 -2.65 11.09
N LEU A 54 -15.63 -2.74 10.64
CA LEU A 54 -15.96 -3.01 9.24
C LEU A 54 -15.45 -1.90 8.30
N GLY A 55 -15.55 -0.64 8.72
CA GLY A 55 -15.06 0.50 7.95
C GLY A 55 -13.54 0.43 7.73
N PHE A 56 -12.77 0.19 8.79
CA PHE A 56 -11.31 0.05 8.68
C PHE A 56 -10.89 -1.19 7.89
N MET A 57 -11.59 -2.32 8.06
CA MET A 57 -11.36 -3.53 7.27
C MET A 57 -11.58 -3.27 5.78
N ALA A 58 -12.66 -2.58 5.40
CA ALA A 58 -12.94 -2.23 4.02
C ALA A 58 -11.85 -1.32 3.42
N ILE A 59 -11.41 -0.29 4.16
CA ILE A 59 -10.33 0.61 3.72
C ILE A 59 -9.03 -0.16 3.54
N SER A 60 -8.70 -1.06 4.48
CA SER A 60 -7.51 -1.90 4.43
C SER A 60 -7.48 -2.76 3.17
N VAL A 61 -8.59 -3.43 2.83
CA VAL A 61 -8.73 -4.25 1.62
C VAL A 61 -8.47 -3.43 0.35
N VAL A 62 -9.07 -2.24 0.25
CA VAL A 62 -8.89 -1.36 -0.92
C VAL A 62 -7.44 -0.93 -1.04
N ALA A 63 -6.82 -0.50 0.07
CA ALA A 63 -5.43 -0.10 0.08
C ALA A 63 -4.49 -1.26 -0.27
N ALA A 64 -4.65 -2.44 0.34
CA ALA A 64 -3.85 -3.63 0.04
C ALA A 64 -3.96 -4.03 -1.43
N THR A 65 -5.16 -3.96 -2.01
CA THR A 65 -5.38 -4.27 -3.43
C THR A 65 -4.65 -3.27 -4.34
N LEU A 66 -4.69 -1.97 -4.01
CA LEU A 66 -3.97 -0.95 -4.76
C LEU A 66 -2.45 -1.12 -4.65
N ALA A 67 -1.95 -1.41 -3.44
CA ALA A 67 -0.53 -1.69 -3.21
C ALA A 67 -0.08 -2.92 -4.00
N PHE A 68 -0.89 -3.98 -4.03
CA PHE A 68 -0.66 -5.17 -4.82
C PHE A 68 -0.56 -4.84 -6.31
N VAL A 69 -1.53 -4.10 -6.88
CA VAL A 69 -1.50 -3.73 -8.30
C VAL A 69 -0.28 -2.88 -8.63
N LEU A 70 0.04 -1.89 -7.80
CA LEU A 70 1.22 -1.04 -7.99
C LEU A 70 2.52 -1.85 -7.93
N ALA A 71 2.60 -2.79 -6.99
CA ALA A 71 3.76 -3.64 -6.85
C ALA A 71 3.88 -4.66 -8.00
N LEU A 72 2.77 -5.19 -8.50
CA LEU A 72 2.75 -6.08 -9.66
C LEU A 72 3.20 -5.35 -10.93
N VAL A 73 2.64 -4.16 -11.18
CA VAL A 73 3.04 -3.31 -12.31
C VAL A 73 4.51 -2.92 -12.19
N GLY A 74 4.96 -2.58 -10.99
CA GLY A 74 6.35 -2.26 -10.70
C GLY A 74 7.30 -3.44 -10.94
N LEU A 75 6.90 -4.64 -10.52
CA LEU A 75 7.66 -5.88 -10.67
C LEU A 75 7.83 -6.25 -12.15
N LEU A 76 6.76 -6.17 -12.94
CA LEU A 76 6.78 -6.49 -14.36
C LEU A 76 7.60 -5.47 -15.17
N ARG A 77 7.62 -4.21 -14.76
CA ARG A 77 8.24 -3.13 -15.53
C ARG A 77 9.68 -2.81 -15.12
N PHE A 78 10.10 -3.11 -13.89
CA PHE A 78 11.38 -2.64 -13.36
C PHE A 78 12.20 -3.75 -12.67
N ALA A 79 13.26 -4.20 -13.33
CA ALA A 79 14.20 -5.21 -12.79
C ALA A 79 15.08 -4.70 -11.63
N ARG A 80 15.23 -3.37 -11.47
CA ARG A 80 16.16 -2.78 -10.48
C ARG A 80 15.69 -2.92 -9.03
N HIS A 81 14.38 -2.99 -8.80
CA HIS A 81 13.78 -3.05 -7.45
C HIS A 81 12.88 -4.26 -7.26
N THR A 82 13.10 -5.32 -8.04
CA THR A 82 12.31 -6.56 -8.03
C THR A 82 12.07 -7.10 -6.63
N LEU A 83 13.11 -7.20 -5.79
CA LEU A 83 12.99 -7.70 -4.41
C LEU A 83 11.99 -6.87 -3.58
N TRP A 84 12.04 -5.54 -3.68
CA TRP A 84 11.12 -4.69 -2.92
C TRP A 84 9.68 -4.81 -3.38
N PHE A 85 9.46 -4.93 -4.70
CA PHE A 85 8.12 -5.18 -5.23
C PHE A 85 7.58 -6.56 -4.81
N ILE A 86 8.43 -7.59 -4.76
CA ILE A 86 8.04 -8.91 -4.25
C ILE A 86 7.64 -8.81 -2.77
N VAL A 87 8.43 -8.12 -1.95
CA VAL A 87 8.09 -7.93 -0.53
C VAL A 87 6.73 -7.25 -0.39
N ILE A 88 6.49 -6.16 -1.13
CA ILE A 88 5.20 -5.47 -1.07
C ILE A 88 4.08 -6.40 -1.51
N LEU A 89 4.22 -7.15 -2.60
CA LEU A 89 3.20 -8.11 -3.05
C LEU A 89 2.84 -9.15 -1.97
N VAL A 90 3.86 -9.72 -1.32
CA VAL A 90 3.65 -10.70 -0.25
C VAL A 90 2.93 -10.05 0.93
N VAL A 91 3.36 -8.87 1.36
CA VAL A 91 2.72 -8.17 2.48
C VAL A 91 1.29 -7.76 2.11
N SER A 92 1.01 -7.27 0.89
CA SER A 92 -0.35 -6.93 0.45
C SER A 92 -1.30 -8.11 0.51
N VAL A 93 -0.83 -9.32 0.15
CA VAL A 93 -1.61 -10.56 0.25
C VAL A 93 -1.87 -10.90 1.72
N LEU A 94 -0.84 -10.83 2.58
CA LEU A 94 -0.96 -11.12 4.01
C LEU A 94 -1.78 -10.06 4.77
N ALA A 95 -1.80 -8.82 4.32
CA ALA A 95 -2.56 -7.72 4.91
C ALA A 95 -4.00 -7.66 4.39
N ASN A 96 -4.41 -8.56 3.47
CA ASN A 96 -5.77 -8.57 2.94
C ASN A 96 -6.69 -9.47 3.76
N PRO A 97 -7.59 -8.92 4.60
CA PRO A 97 -8.46 -9.72 5.46
C PRO A 97 -9.46 -10.58 4.69
N VAL A 98 -9.82 -10.23 3.44
CA VAL A 98 -10.74 -11.06 2.62
C VAL A 98 -10.13 -12.42 2.33
N LEU A 99 -8.82 -12.47 2.07
CA LEU A 99 -8.12 -13.73 1.83
C LEU A 99 -8.12 -14.60 3.08
N TRP A 100 -7.92 -14.00 4.25
CA TRP A 100 -8.00 -14.73 5.52
C TRP A 100 -9.39 -15.27 5.79
N PHE A 101 -10.45 -14.47 5.61
CA PHE A 101 -11.82 -14.95 5.76
C PHE A 101 -12.15 -16.07 4.79
N PHE A 102 -11.71 -15.96 3.54
CA PHE A 102 -11.88 -17.03 2.54
C PHE A 102 -11.16 -18.31 2.94
N LEU A 103 -9.89 -18.22 3.36
CA LEU A 103 -9.11 -19.38 3.80
C LEU A 103 -9.73 -20.04 5.03
N ILE A 104 -10.08 -19.25 6.04
CA ILE A 104 -10.72 -19.77 7.27
C ILE A 104 -12.04 -20.48 6.91
N GLY A 105 -12.89 -19.84 6.11
CA GLY A 105 -14.18 -20.43 5.70
C GLY A 105 -14.04 -21.65 4.79
N TYR A 106 -12.94 -21.77 4.04
CA TYR A 106 -12.67 -22.95 3.21
C TYR A 106 -12.22 -24.17 4.02
N PHE A 107 -11.55 -23.94 5.16
CA PHE A 107 -11.01 -25.01 6.00
C PHE A 107 -11.89 -25.34 7.22
N SER A 108 -12.96 -24.59 7.45
CA SER A 108 -13.95 -24.80 8.53
C SER A 108 -15.09 -25.70 8.10
#